data_AF-A0AA41BL44-F1
#
_entry.id   AF-A0AA41BL44-F1
#
_cell.length_a   1.000
_cell.length_b   1.000
_cell.length_c   1.000
_cell.angle_alpha   90.00
_cell.angle_beta   90.00
_cell.angle_gamma   90.00
#
_symmetry.space_group_name_H-M   'P 1'
#
loop_
_entity.id
_entity.type
_entity.pdbx_description
1 polymer ?
#
loop_
_entity_poly.entity_id
_entity_poly.type
_entity_poly.pdbx_seq_one_letter_code
_entity_poly.pdbx_strand_id
1 'polypeptide(L)'
;MSAKVAIIMGSHSDWETMRETESILKEFGVSFHKEIVSAHRSPEHMLEFSKSAKQNGYSVIIAGAGGAAHLPGMVASMTTLPVLGVP
;
A
#
# COMPACT_ATOMS: atom_id res chain seq x y z
N MET A 1 -3.81 -16.61 -9.34
CA MET A 1 -4.41 -16.22 -8.04
C MET A 1 -4.08 -14.76 -7.81
N SER A 2 -5.07 -13.87 -7.75
CA SER A 2 -4.82 -12.43 -7.55
C SER A 2 -4.41 -12.14 -6.09
N ALA A 3 -3.50 -11.21 -5.89
CA ALA A 3 -3.06 -10.77 -4.57
C ALA A 3 -4.22 -10.08 -3.84
N LYS A 4 -4.54 -10.49 -2.61
CA LYS A 4 -5.65 -9.91 -1.84
C LYS A 4 -5.27 -8.60 -1.15
N VAL A 5 -4.01 -8.43 -0.75
CA VAL A 5 -3.54 -7.25 -0.02
C VAL A 5 -2.41 -6.57 -0.78
N ALA A 6 -2.45 -5.25 -0.90
CA ALA A 6 -1.31 -4.48 -1.40
C ALA A 6 -0.58 -3.79 -0.24
N ILE A 7 0.72 -4.03 -0.10
CA ILE A 7 1.60 -3.37 0.84
C ILE A 7 2.38 -2.30 0.08
N ILE A 8 2.09 -1.02 0.32
CA ILE A 8 2.78 0.08 -0.35
C ILE A 8 3.52 0.95 0.64
N MET A 9 4.61 1.56 0.19
CA MET A 9 5.40 2.46 1.02
C MET A 9 6.09 3.55 0.21
N GLY A 10 6.36 4.68 0.84
CA GLY A 10 6.92 5.84 0.16
C GLY A 10 8.37 5.67 -0.29
N SER A 11 9.14 4.80 0.37
CA SER A 11 10.58 4.64 0.18
C SER A 11 11.09 3.24 0.55
N HIS A 12 12.32 2.90 0.10
CA HIS A 12 12.99 1.67 0.53
C HIS A 12 13.27 1.63 2.04
N SER A 13 13.52 2.77 2.69
CA SER A 13 13.80 2.82 4.13
C SER A 13 12.57 2.46 4.97
N ASP A 14 11.35 2.72 4.47
CA ASP A 14 10.11 2.33 5.15
C ASP A 14 9.96 0.80 5.26
N TRP A 15 10.70 0.04 4.44
CA TRP A 15 10.63 -1.42 4.42
C TRP A 15 11.02 -2.06 5.75
N GLU A 16 11.93 -1.44 6.50
CA GLU A 16 12.33 -1.95 7.83
C GLU A 16 11.13 -2.10 8.77
N THR A 17 10.16 -1.18 8.69
CA THR A 17 8.91 -1.23 9.45
C THR A 17 7.86 -2.08 8.72
N MET A 18 7.69 -1.87 7.42
CA MET A 18 6.60 -2.50 6.65
C MET A 18 6.75 -4.02 6.49
N ARG A 19 7.96 -4.59 6.63
CA ARG A 19 8.20 -6.03 6.53
C ARG A 19 7.42 -6.85 7.57
N GLU A 20 7.07 -6.26 8.70
CA GLU A 20 6.27 -6.94 9.74
C GLU A 20 4.85 -7.26 9.22
N THR A 21 4.31 -6.43 8.32
CA THR A 21 3.05 -6.71 7.61
C THR A 21 3.17 -7.94 6.72
N GLU A 22 4.29 -8.08 5.97
CA GLU A 22 4.56 -9.27 5.16
C GLU A 22 4.66 -10.53 6.03
N SER A 23 5.32 -10.45 7.19
CA SER A 23 5.45 -11.57 8.13
C SER A 23 4.09 -12.10 8.57
N ILE A 24 3.20 -11.20 9.02
CA ILE A 24 1.85 -11.55 9.47
C ILE A 24 0.99 -12.11 8.33
N LEU A 25 1.03 -11.48 7.15
CA LEU A 25 0.25 -11.99 6.00
C LEU A 25 0.71 -13.38 5.56
N LYS A 26 2.02 -13.67 5.62
CA LYS A 26 2.55 -15.02 5.38
C LYS A 26 2.08 -16.02 6.42
N GLU A 27 2.11 -15.67 7.70
CA GLU A 27 1.63 -16.53 8.79
C GLU A 27 0.18 -16.96 8.58
N PHE A 28 -0.68 -16.03 8.16
CA PHE A 28 -2.09 -16.30 7.87
C PHE A 28 -2.36 -16.86 6.46
N GLY A 29 -1.31 -17.06 5.63
CA GLY A 29 -1.47 -17.57 4.26
C GLY A 29 -2.22 -16.64 3.31
N VAL A 30 -2.19 -15.33 3.55
CA VAL A 30 -2.87 -14.32 2.72
C VAL A 30 -1.95 -13.89 1.57
N SER A 31 -2.45 -13.93 0.33
CA SER A 31 -1.70 -13.45 -0.83
C SER A 31 -1.55 -11.92 -0.80
N PHE A 32 -0.35 -11.42 -1.06
CA PHE A 32 -0.07 -9.99 -1.08
C PHE A 32 0.87 -9.59 -2.22
N HIS A 33 0.81 -8.31 -2.58
CA HIS A 33 1.76 -7.60 -3.45
C HIS A 33 2.48 -6.54 -2.63
N LYS A 34 3.74 -6.23 -2.95
CA LYS A 34 4.48 -5.14 -2.29
C LYS A 34 5.17 -4.26 -3.30
N GLU A 35 5.10 -2.95 -3.08
CA GLU A 35 5.59 -1.96 -4.04
C GLU A 35 5.97 -0.63 -3.38
N ILE A 36 6.90 0.10 -4.00
CA ILE A 36 7.21 1.47 -3.59
C ILE A 36 6.34 2.42 -4.39
N VAL A 37 5.48 3.15 -3.68
CA VAL A 37 4.55 4.12 -4.24
C VAL A 37 4.69 5.41 -3.42
N SER A 38 5.23 6.46 -4.03
CA SER A 38 5.52 7.71 -3.32
C SER A 38 4.51 8.80 -3.64
N ALA A 39 3.82 9.31 -2.62
CA ALA A 39 2.88 10.43 -2.77
C ALA A 39 3.56 11.75 -3.18
N HIS A 40 4.83 11.95 -2.83
CA HIS A 40 5.54 13.19 -3.12
C HIS A 40 6.48 13.08 -4.33
N ARG A 41 7.07 11.91 -4.56
CA ARG A 41 8.07 11.72 -5.64
C ARG A 41 7.50 11.17 -6.94
N SER A 42 6.38 10.45 -6.87
CA SER A 42 5.72 9.85 -8.03
C SER A 42 4.19 9.90 -7.88
N PRO A 43 3.58 11.10 -7.77
CA PRO A 43 2.16 11.25 -7.48
C PRO A 43 1.25 10.68 -8.57
N GLU A 44 1.65 10.74 -9.85
CA GLU A 44 0.90 10.14 -10.97
C GLU A 44 0.83 8.62 -10.83
N HIS A 45 1.96 7.98 -10.52
CA HIS A 45 2.00 6.54 -10.27
C HIS A 45 1.13 6.15 -9.07
N MET A 46 1.18 6.92 -7.97
CA MET A 46 0.28 6.69 -6.83
C MET A 46 -1.20 6.79 -7.22
N LEU A 47 -1.56 7.76 -8.05
CA LEU A 47 -2.92 7.93 -8.55
C LEU A 47 -3.37 6.74 -9.41
N GLU A 48 -2.53 6.31 -10.35
CA GLU A 48 -2.78 5.17 -11.24
C GLU A 48 -2.93 3.87 -10.45
N PHE A 49 -2.01 3.61 -9.52
CA PHE A 49 -2.08 2.48 -8.60
C PHE A 49 -3.42 2.49 -7.83
N SER A 50 -3.78 3.62 -7.22
CA SER A 50 -4.96 3.71 -6.35
C SER A 50 -6.27 3.48 -7.11
N LYS A 51 -6.40 4.08 -8.30
CA LYS A 51 -7.60 3.96 -9.15
C LYS A 51 -7.77 2.56 -9.73
N SER A 52 -6.66 1.90 -10.08
CA SER A 52 -6.69 0.54 -10.65
C SER A 52 -6.74 -0.57 -9.61
N ALA A 53 -6.44 -0.27 -8.34
CA ALA A 53 -6.27 -1.26 -7.27
C ALA A 53 -7.43 -2.28 -7.17
N LYS A 54 -8.68 -1.82 -7.19
CA LYS A 54 -9.86 -2.69 -7.11
C LYS A 54 -10.01 -3.58 -8.35
N GLN A 55 -9.71 -3.05 -9.53
CA GLN A 55 -9.77 -3.81 -10.79
C GLN A 55 -8.66 -4.87 -10.86
N ASN A 56 -7.51 -4.59 -10.24
CA ASN A 56 -6.40 -5.53 -10.10
C ASN A 56 -6.68 -6.66 -9.08
N GLY A 57 -7.81 -6.61 -8.38
CA GLY A 57 -8.28 -7.67 -7.49
C GLY A 57 -7.84 -7.51 -6.03
N TYR A 58 -7.24 -6.37 -5.66
CA TYR A 58 -6.94 -6.09 -4.26
C TYR A 58 -8.22 -5.90 -3.45
N SER A 59 -8.19 -6.39 -2.22
CA SER A 59 -9.27 -6.26 -1.23
C SER A 59 -8.95 -5.23 -0.15
N VAL A 60 -7.67 -5.01 0.17
CA VAL A 60 -7.19 -4.04 1.18
C VAL A 60 -5.85 -3.46 0.71
N ILE A 61 -5.58 -2.20 1.05
CA ILE A 61 -4.26 -1.56 0.88
C ILE A 61 -3.70 -1.21 2.27
N ILE A 62 -2.44 -1.56 2.53
CA ILE A 62 -1.69 -1.19 3.73
C ILE A 62 -0.56 -0.26 3.28
N ALA A 63 -0.60 1.00 3.71
CA ALA A 63 0.28 2.07 3.23
C ALA A 63 1.14 2.61 4.36
N GLY A 64 2.47 2.53 4.19
CA GLY A 64 3.45 3.09 5.13
C GLY A 64 4.01 4.43 4.68
N ALA A 65 4.08 5.42 5.57
CA ALA A 65 4.78 6.68 5.33
C ALA A 65 5.13 7.39 6.63
N GLY A 66 6.36 7.92 6.72
CA GLY A 66 6.80 8.74 7.85
C GLY A 66 6.75 10.25 7.58
N GLY A 67 6.88 11.06 8.65
CA GLY A 67 6.95 12.53 8.57
C GLY A 67 5.63 13.15 8.11
N ALA A 68 5.65 13.87 6.98
CA ALA A 68 4.44 14.35 6.32
C ALA A 68 3.73 13.19 5.57
N ALA A 69 3.17 12.26 6.34
CA ALA A 69 2.70 10.95 5.91
C ALA A 69 1.42 10.98 5.04
N HIS A 70 1.51 11.53 3.83
CA HIS A 70 0.35 11.74 2.96
C HIS A 70 -0.07 10.50 2.17
N LEU A 71 0.80 9.49 2.02
CA LEU A 71 0.51 8.32 1.18
C LEU A 71 -0.81 7.62 1.55
N PRO A 72 -1.09 7.27 2.83
CA PRO A 72 -2.32 6.55 3.16
C PRO A 72 -3.58 7.36 2.84
N GLY A 73 -3.59 8.64 3.20
CA GLY A 73 -4.74 9.53 2.97
C GLY A 73 -5.01 9.80 1.50
N MET A 74 -3.96 10.05 0.71
CA MET A 74 -4.10 10.28 -0.72
C MET A 74 -4.60 9.04 -1.45
N VAL A 75 -4.09 7.85 -1.11
CA VAL A 75 -4.56 6.59 -1.68
C VAL A 75 -6.02 6.35 -1.33
N ALA A 76 -6.40 6.54 -0.05
CA ALA A 76 -7.79 6.41 0.41
C ALA A 76 -8.76 7.36 -0.31
N SER A 77 -8.31 8.55 -0.69
CA SER A 77 -9.13 9.51 -1.44
C SER A 77 -9.42 9.09 -2.90
N MET A 78 -8.68 8.12 -3.43
CA MET A 78 -8.70 7.73 -4.83
C MET A 78 -9.22 6.30 -5.07
N THR A 79 -9.66 5.61 -4.01
CA THR A 79 -10.18 4.24 -4.08
C THR A 79 -11.29 4.01 -3.08
N THR A 80 -12.16 3.03 -3.35
CA THR A 80 -13.19 2.59 -2.39
C THR A 80 -12.72 1.43 -1.52
N LEU A 81 -11.50 0.92 -1.72
CA LEU A 81 -10.95 -0.15 -0.90
C LEU A 81 -10.58 0.40 0.49
N PRO A 82 -10.69 -0.42 1.55
CA PRO A 82 -10.12 -0.08 2.84
C PRO A 82 -8.61 0.19 2.72
N VAL A 83 -8.18 1.31 3.31
CA VAL A 83 -6.76 1.70 3.37
C VAL A 83 -6.34 1.79 4.83
N LEU A 84 -5.34 1.00 5.23
CA LEU A 84 -4.76 1.01 6.55
C LEU A 84 -3.44 1.78 6.50
N GLY A 85 -3.34 2.87 7.26
CA GLY A 85 -2.12 3.67 7.36
C GLY A 85 -1.19 3.17 8.46
N VAL A 86 0.09 3.04 8.14
CA VAL A 86 1.17 2.77 9.10
C VAL A 86 2.05 4.04 9.16
N PRO A 87 2.03 4.79 10.28
CA PRO A 87 2.81 6.02 10.45
C PRO A 87 4.31 5.74 10.68
#